data_AF-A0A524A0L7-F1
#
_entry.id   AF-A0A524A0L7-F1
#
_cell.length_a   1.000
_cell.length_b   1.000
_cell.length_c   1.000
_cell.angle_alpha   90.00
_cell.angle_beta   90.00
_cell.angle_gamma   90.00
#
_symmetry.space_group_name_H-M   'P 1'
#
loop_
_entity.id
_entity.type
_entity.pdbx_description
1 polymer ?
#
loop_
_entity_poly.entity_id
_entity_poly.type
_entity_poly.pdbx_seq_one_letter_code
_entity_poly.pdbx_strand_id
1 'polypeptide(L)'
;VSAEGVLEVVIPRGFDRGLIPGILREKRGWIERATRRMEKQKTFVEAQPPLPRRIALRAIGEAWPVSYHRTRSSRVTVTQRTSRQLAVSGDVDHVAMCRAALRRWLARKARQHLVPWLRAMSKEKGLPFGKITVRGQRTRWASCSARGTISINYKLLFVPRPLVRYVLIHELCHTRYMNHSPRFWGLLKEKEPGYEELRRGVRAAWRHVPRWLQD
;
A
#
# COMPACT_ATOMS: atom_id res chain seq x y z
N VAL A 1 -7.27 26.23 -0.74
CA VAL A 1 -8.26 25.25 -1.27
C VAL A 1 -9.18 24.94 -0.13
N SER A 2 -10.43 25.38 -0.24
CA SER A 2 -11.43 25.16 0.80
C SER A 2 -11.84 23.69 0.85
N ALA A 3 -12.46 23.27 1.96
CA ALA A 3 -13.01 21.92 2.12
C ALA A 3 -14.09 21.57 1.06
N GLU A 4 -14.61 22.57 0.35
CA GLU A 4 -15.69 22.46 -0.63
C GLU A 4 -15.19 22.31 -2.08
N GLY A 5 -13.86 22.27 -2.29
CA GLY A 5 -13.30 22.08 -3.62
C GLY A 5 -13.41 23.32 -4.51
N VAL A 6 -13.39 24.50 -3.90
CA VAL A 6 -13.31 25.80 -4.59
C VAL A 6 -11.90 26.37 -4.42
N LEU A 7 -11.40 27.02 -5.48
CA LEU A 7 -10.15 27.77 -5.41
C LEU A 7 -10.39 29.07 -4.64
N GLU A 8 -10.02 29.07 -3.37
CA GLU A 8 -10.10 30.24 -2.51
C GLU A 8 -8.78 31.03 -2.55
N VAL A 9 -8.87 32.34 -2.80
CA VAL A 9 -7.74 33.26 -2.77
C VAL A 9 -7.84 34.10 -1.50
N VAL A 10 -6.96 33.85 -0.54
CA VAL A 10 -6.94 34.57 0.75
C VAL A 10 -6.02 35.79 0.63
N ILE A 11 -6.54 36.97 0.94
CA ILE A 11 -5.84 38.25 0.82
C ILE A 11 -5.63 38.87 2.21
N PRO A 12 -4.39 39.22 2.62
CA PRO A 12 -4.12 39.84 3.90
C PRO A 12 -4.85 41.17 4.09
N ARG A 13 -5.16 41.52 5.34
CA ARG A 13 -5.71 42.85 5.67
C ARG A 13 -4.68 43.94 5.34
N GLY A 14 -5.09 44.95 4.56
CA GLY A 14 -4.24 46.06 4.11
C GLY A 14 -3.59 45.88 2.73
N PHE A 15 -3.83 44.75 2.05
CA PHE A 15 -3.30 44.53 0.69
C PHE A 15 -4.08 45.35 -0.36
N ASP A 16 -3.36 46.01 -1.26
CA ASP A 16 -3.97 46.77 -2.36
C ASP A 16 -4.70 45.83 -3.33
N ARG A 17 -6.02 45.97 -3.36
CA ARG A 17 -6.89 45.14 -4.19
C ARG A 17 -6.74 45.44 -5.69
N GLY A 18 -6.21 46.60 -6.06
CA GLY A 18 -5.92 46.98 -7.45
C GLY A 18 -4.85 46.11 -8.12
N LEU A 19 -3.98 45.46 -7.34
CA LEU A 19 -2.91 44.59 -7.84
C LEU A 19 -3.36 43.14 -8.09
N ILE A 20 -4.52 42.75 -7.56
CA ILE A 20 -5.05 41.38 -7.67
C ILE A 20 -5.20 40.92 -9.14
N PRO A 21 -5.75 41.72 -10.08
CA PRO A 21 -5.87 41.29 -11.47
C PRO A 21 -4.51 40.95 -12.11
N GLY A 22 -3.44 41.67 -11.76
CA GLY A 22 -2.08 41.40 -12.24
C GLY A 22 -1.54 40.06 -11.73
N ILE A 23 -1.72 39.81 -10.43
CA ILE A 23 -1.29 38.56 -9.77
C ILE A 23 -2.08 37.36 -10.31
N LEU A 24 -3.39 37.49 -10.51
CA LEU A 24 -4.21 36.43 -11.09
C LEU A 24 -3.82 36.11 -12.54
N ARG A 25 -3.43 37.12 -13.34
CA ARG A 25 -2.90 36.91 -14.70
C ARG A 25 -1.55 36.19 -14.66
N GLU A 26 -0.63 36.61 -13.80
CA GLU A 26 0.68 35.97 -13.64
C GLU A 26 0.55 34.51 -13.18
N LYS A 27 -0.38 34.23 -12.26
CA LYS A 27 -0.63 32.89 -11.73
C LYS A 27 -1.65 32.08 -12.53
N ARG A 28 -2.17 32.56 -13.66
CA ARG A 28 -3.19 31.88 -14.50
C ARG A 28 -2.79 30.44 -14.80
N GLY A 29 -1.55 30.20 -15.24
CA GLY A 29 -1.09 28.85 -15.54
C GLY A 29 -1.08 27.92 -14.32
N TRP A 30 -0.81 28.43 -13.11
CA TRP A 30 -0.90 27.65 -11.87
C TRP A 30 -2.36 27.38 -11.49
N ILE A 31 -3.25 28.37 -11.62
CA ILE A 31 -4.68 28.24 -11.35
C ILE A 31 -5.28 27.18 -12.27
N GLU A 32 -5.06 27.25 -13.58
CA GLU A 32 -5.58 26.26 -14.50
C GLU A 32 -5.04 24.84 -14.24
N ARG A 33 -3.77 24.70 -13.85
CA ARG A 33 -3.21 23.39 -13.46
C ARG A 33 -3.83 22.88 -12.16
N ALA A 34 -4.08 23.74 -11.19
CA ALA A 34 -4.76 23.40 -9.95
C ALA A 34 -6.21 22.99 -10.22
N THR A 35 -6.94 23.75 -11.03
CA THR A 35 -8.33 23.45 -11.44
C THR A 35 -8.41 22.15 -12.24
N ARG A 36 -7.55 21.94 -13.25
CA ARG A 36 -7.48 20.66 -13.99
C ARG A 36 -7.13 19.48 -13.09
N ARG A 37 -6.29 19.67 -12.07
CA ARG A 37 -5.98 18.64 -11.07
C ARG A 37 -7.19 18.32 -10.20
N MET A 38 -7.97 19.34 -9.83
CA MET A 38 -9.21 19.20 -9.06
C MET A 38 -10.32 18.54 -9.88
N GLU A 39 -10.51 18.91 -11.14
CA GLU A 39 -11.45 18.25 -12.07
C GLU A 39 -11.05 16.80 -12.30
N LYS A 40 -9.76 16.52 -12.57
CA LYS A 40 -9.26 15.15 -12.67
C LYS A 40 -9.47 14.37 -11.37
N GLN A 41 -9.36 15.01 -10.20
CA GLN A 41 -9.67 14.39 -8.90
C GLN A 41 -11.17 14.13 -8.72
N LYS A 42 -12.05 15.06 -9.12
CA LYS A 42 -13.52 14.90 -9.10
C LYS A 42 -13.97 13.79 -10.05
N THR A 43 -13.49 13.74 -11.30
CA THR A 43 -13.81 12.66 -12.24
C THR A 43 -13.22 11.30 -11.81
N PHE A 44 -12.13 11.28 -11.04
CA PHE A 44 -11.59 10.03 -10.46
C PHE A 44 -12.48 9.47 -9.34
N VAL A 45 -13.30 10.31 -8.69
CA VAL A 45 -14.25 9.84 -7.67
C VAL A 45 -15.35 8.97 -8.30
N GLU A 46 -15.70 9.22 -9.56
CA GLU A 46 -16.83 8.56 -10.24
C GLU A 46 -16.51 7.17 -10.82
N ALA A 47 -15.24 6.83 -11.06
CA ALA A 47 -14.83 5.51 -11.57
C ALA A 47 -13.96 4.74 -10.56
N GLN A 48 -14.30 4.79 -9.28
CA GLN A 48 -13.61 4.01 -8.25
C GLN A 48 -13.87 2.50 -8.45
N PRO A 49 -12.84 1.63 -8.46
CA PRO A 49 -13.04 0.19 -8.64
C PRO A 49 -13.97 -0.38 -7.57
N PRO A 50 -14.89 -1.30 -7.93
CA PRO A 50 -15.89 -1.81 -7.00
C PRO A 50 -15.23 -2.54 -5.82
N LEU A 51 -15.97 -2.58 -4.70
CA LEU A 51 -15.57 -3.36 -3.53
C LEU A 51 -15.47 -4.86 -3.90
N PRO A 52 -14.45 -5.58 -3.39
CA PRO A 52 -14.23 -6.98 -3.78
C PRO A 52 -15.28 -7.91 -3.18
N ARG A 53 -15.89 -8.78 -3.98
CA ARG A 53 -16.72 -9.90 -3.47
C ARG A 53 -15.88 -11.11 -3.01
N ARG A 54 -14.60 -11.15 -3.38
CA ARG A 54 -13.66 -12.21 -3.01
C ARG A 54 -12.24 -11.64 -2.94
N ILE A 55 -11.47 -12.07 -1.95
CA ILE A 55 -10.07 -11.71 -1.75
C ILE A 55 -9.22 -12.99 -1.79
N ALA A 56 -8.36 -13.12 -2.80
CA ALA A 56 -7.45 -14.25 -2.95
C ALA A 56 -6.03 -13.88 -2.47
N LEU A 57 -5.58 -14.49 -1.38
CA LEU A 57 -4.26 -14.28 -0.79
C LEU A 57 -3.31 -15.38 -1.25
N ARG A 58 -2.76 -15.20 -2.46
CA ARG A 58 -1.90 -16.19 -3.14
C ARG A 58 -0.69 -16.62 -2.33
N ALA A 59 -0.11 -15.72 -1.54
CA ALA A 59 1.08 -16.05 -0.75
C ALA A 59 0.82 -17.22 0.21
N ILE A 60 -0.35 -17.20 0.85
CA ILE A 60 -0.74 -18.14 1.90
C ILE A 60 -1.75 -19.20 1.43
N GLY A 61 -2.12 -19.19 0.14
CA GLY A 61 -3.05 -20.17 -0.43
C GLY A 61 -4.50 -20.03 0.09
N GLU A 62 -4.91 -18.83 0.51
CA GLU A 62 -6.25 -18.60 1.05
C GLU A 62 -7.13 -17.80 0.09
N ALA A 63 -8.44 -18.08 0.12
CA ALA A 63 -9.43 -17.26 -0.55
C ALA A 63 -10.60 -16.97 0.38
N TRP A 64 -11.01 -15.71 0.41
CA TRP A 64 -11.98 -15.17 1.35
C TRP A 64 -13.14 -14.54 0.58
N PRO A 65 -14.31 -15.19 0.51
CA PRO A 65 -15.54 -14.53 0.09
C PRO A 65 -15.85 -13.36 1.02
N VAL A 66 -16.35 -12.26 0.47
CA VAL A 66 -16.66 -11.03 1.21
C VAL A 66 -18.14 -10.71 1.07
N SER A 67 -18.79 -10.59 2.22
CA SER A 67 -20.19 -10.19 2.36
C SER A 67 -20.27 -8.80 2.99
N TYR A 68 -21.27 -8.02 2.58
CA TYR A 68 -21.46 -6.64 3.03
C TYR A 68 -22.85 -6.55 3.67
N HIS A 69 -22.89 -6.09 4.92
CA HIS A 69 -24.12 -5.98 5.70
C HIS A 69 -24.29 -4.56 6.22
N ARG A 70 -25.31 -3.85 5.71
CA ARG A 70 -25.64 -2.52 6.22
C ARG A 70 -26.14 -2.61 7.66
N THR A 71 -25.69 -1.69 8.51
CA THR A 71 -26.18 -1.55 9.89
C THR A 71 -26.42 -0.08 10.20
N ARG A 72 -27.03 0.23 11.36
CA ARG A 72 -27.20 1.62 11.84
C ARG A 72 -25.89 2.29 12.30
N SER A 73 -24.78 1.54 12.38
CA SER A 73 -23.47 2.08 12.78
C SER A 73 -22.81 2.86 11.65
N SER A 74 -22.33 4.08 11.95
CA SER A 74 -21.47 4.86 11.04
C SER A 74 -20.07 4.27 10.89
N ARG A 75 -19.63 3.37 11.78
CA ARG A 75 -18.34 2.68 11.69
C ARG A 75 -18.45 1.43 10.82
N VAL A 76 -17.41 1.20 9.99
CA VAL A 76 -17.24 -0.03 9.22
C VAL A 76 -16.23 -0.97 9.88
N THR A 77 -16.65 -2.22 10.12
CA THR A 77 -15.84 -3.28 10.72
C THR A 77 -15.70 -4.47 9.78
N VAL A 78 -14.66 -5.28 9.98
CA VAL A 78 -14.43 -6.53 9.23
C VAL A 78 -14.24 -7.67 10.22
N THR A 79 -15.13 -8.65 10.19
CA THR A 79 -15.05 -9.87 11.01
C THR A 79 -14.72 -11.08 10.15
N GLN A 80 -13.91 -11.99 10.70
CA GLN A 80 -13.64 -13.30 10.11
C GLN A 80 -14.64 -14.29 10.71
N ARG A 81 -15.39 -15.00 9.86
CA ARG A 81 -16.24 -16.12 10.28
C ARG A 81 -15.45 -17.43 10.17
N THR A 82 -15.88 -18.47 10.91
CA THR A 82 -15.25 -19.80 10.96
C THR A 82 -15.13 -20.47 9.59
N SER A 83 -15.99 -20.13 8.63
CA SER A 83 -16.02 -20.66 7.26
C SER A 83 -15.08 -19.95 6.24
N ARG A 84 -14.01 -19.28 6.69
CA ARG A 84 -13.13 -18.43 5.82
C ARG A 84 -13.89 -17.35 5.05
N GLN A 85 -14.96 -16.83 5.64
CA GLN A 85 -15.73 -15.73 5.08
C GLN A 85 -15.40 -14.43 5.81
N LEU A 86 -15.38 -13.32 5.06
CA LEU A 86 -15.34 -11.98 5.63
C LEU A 86 -16.73 -11.37 5.59
N ALA A 87 -17.13 -10.80 6.73
CA ALA A 87 -18.29 -9.92 6.81
C ALA A 87 -17.80 -8.50 7.07
N VAL A 88 -18.19 -7.59 6.18
CA VAL A 88 -18.01 -6.15 6.31
C VAL A 88 -19.34 -5.57 6.77
N SER A 89 -19.38 -4.99 7.98
CA SER A 89 -20.61 -4.48 8.58
C SER A 89 -20.47 -3.02 8.96
N GLY A 90 -21.51 -2.21 8.75
CA GLY A 90 -21.48 -0.76 9.02
C GLY A 90 -22.19 0.06 7.94
N ASP A 91 -21.71 1.28 7.73
CA ASP A 91 -21.99 2.09 6.55
C ASP A 91 -21.23 1.52 5.34
N VAL A 92 -21.82 0.49 4.71
CA VAL A 92 -21.22 -0.22 3.58
C VAL A 92 -21.30 0.53 2.26
N ASP A 93 -22.05 1.64 2.21
CA ASP A 93 -22.13 2.51 1.03
C ASP A 93 -20.94 3.48 0.98
N HIS A 94 -20.36 3.79 2.15
CA HIS A 94 -19.13 4.55 2.22
C HIS A 94 -17.90 3.71 1.80
N VAL A 95 -17.71 3.55 0.48
CA VAL A 95 -16.67 2.71 -0.15
C VAL A 95 -15.27 2.93 0.43
N ALA A 96 -14.87 4.18 0.67
CA ALA A 96 -13.57 4.51 1.26
C ALA A 96 -13.39 3.91 2.67
N MET A 97 -14.43 3.92 3.51
CA MET A 97 -14.39 3.31 4.84
C MET A 97 -14.32 1.79 4.76
N CYS A 98 -15.03 1.16 3.82
CA CYS A 98 -14.91 -0.28 3.55
C CYS A 98 -13.49 -0.66 3.12
N ARG A 99 -12.89 0.08 2.18
CA ARG A 99 -11.49 -0.15 1.76
C ARG A 99 -10.52 0.01 2.93
N ALA A 100 -10.70 1.05 3.75
CA ALA A 100 -9.86 1.26 4.92
C ALA A 100 -9.98 0.10 5.93
N ALA A 101 -11.19 -0.41 6.15
CA ALA A 101 -11.44 -1.56 7.03
C ALA A 101 -10.80 -2.85 6.49
N LEU A 102 -10.93 -3.11 5.19
CA LEU A 102 -10.27 -4.24 4.51
C LEU A 102 -8.73 -4.12 4.54
N ARG A 103 -8.17 -2.90 4.39
CA ARG A 103 -6.73 -2.65 4.53
C ARG A 103 -6.22 -2.96 5.94
N ARG A 104 -6.98 -2.56 6.98
CA ARG A 104 -6.65 -2.91 8.38
C ARG A 104 -6.66 -4.43 8.59
N TRP A 105 -7.65 -5.12 8.01
CA TRP A 105 -7.69 -6.58 8.02
C TRP A 105 -6.49 -7.22 7.32
N LEU A 106 -6.13 -6.75 6.11
CA LEU A 106 -4.95 -7.21 5.37
C LEU A 106 -3.65 -7.00 6.16
N ALA A 107 -3.49 -5.84 6.79
CA ALA A 107 -2.32 -5.55 7.62
C ALA A 107 -2.20 -6.51 8.81
N ARG A 108 -3.32 -6.87 9.45
CA ARG A 108 -3.35 -7.90 10.50
C ARG A 108 -2.99 -9.28 9.95
N LYS A 109 -3.56 -9.69 8.81
CA LYS A 109 -3.19 -10.97 8.16
C LYS A 109 -1.72 -11.03 7.77
N ALA A 110 -1.19 -9.97 7.16
CA ALA A 110 0.22 -9.91 6.81
C ALA A 110 1.12 -10.00 8.05
N ARG A 111 0.73 -9.39 9.17
CA ARG A 111 1.43 -9.54 10.45
C ARG A 111 1.36 -10.97 10.99
N GLN A 112 0.24 -11.66 10.84
CA GLN A 112 0.07 -13.05 11.30
C GLN A 112 0.90 -14.05 10.50
N HIS A 113 1.13 -13.80 9.20
CA HIS A 113 1.81 -14.78 8.33
C HIS A 113 3.20 -14.36 7.88
N LEU A 114 3.38 -13.13 7.37
CA LEU A 114 4.65 -12.69 6.78
C LEU A 114 5.73 -12.39 7.82
N VAL A 115 5.34 -11.92 9.02
CA VAL A 115 6.29 -11.65 10.11
C VAL A 115 6.93 -12.94 10.62
N PRO A 116 6.17 -14.03 10.93
CA PRO A 116 6.77 -15.33 11.22
C PRO A 116 7.69 -15.85 10.12
N TRP A 117 7.31 -15.68 8.84
CA TRP A 117 8.16 -16.11 7.73
C TRP A 117 9.50 -15.36 7.70
N LEU A 118 9.48 -14.03 7.82
CA LEU A 118 10.71 -13.23 7.87
C LEU A 118 11.60 -13.63 9.05
N ARG A 119 11.01 -13.87 10.23
CA ARG A 119 11.75 -14.36 11.42
C ARG A 119 12.37 -15.73 11.20
N ALA A 120 11.61 -16.67 10.64
CA ALA A 120 12.09 -18.02 10.34
C ALA A 120 13.26 -17.97 9.35
N MET A 121 13.13 -17.20 8.25
CA MET A 121 14.20 -17.04 7.26
C MET A 121 15.41 -16.29 7.81
N SER A 122 15.21 -15.30 8.68
CA SER A 122 16.30 -14.61 9.38
C SER A 122 17.14 -15.60 10.20
N LYS A 123 16.48 -16.50 10.93
CA LYS A 123 17.13 -17.58 11.69
C LYS A 123 17.82 -18.58 10.76
N GLU A 124 17.13 -19.06 9.72
CA GLU A 124 17.65 -20.01 8.71
C GLU A 124 18.92 -19.47 8.03
N LYS A 125 18.94 -18.18 7.67
CA LYS A 125 20.01 -17.58 6.87
C LYS A 125 21.10 -16.89 7.69
N GLY A 126 20.97 -16.80 9.02
CA GLY A 126 21.93 -16.09 9.89
C GLY A 126 21.96 -14.57 9.64
N LEU A 127 20.82 -13.98 9.29
CA LEU A 127 20.69 -12.55 8.97
C LEU A 127 19.78 -11.87 10.01
N PRO A 128 20.32 -11.42 11.16
CA PRO A 128 19.51 -10.75 12.17
C PRO A 128 19.05 -9.37 11.69
N PHE A 129 17.91 -8.92 12.21
CA PHE A 129 17.35 -7.59 12.00
C PHE A 129 16.79 -7.06 13.33
N GLY A 130 16.51 -5.76 13.41
CA GLY A 130 15.95 -5.11 14.59
C GLY A 130 14.43 -5.21 14.66
N LYS A 131 13.73 -4.19 14.16
CA LYS A 131 12.26 -4.08 14.25
C LYS A 131 11.58 -4.50 12.95
N ILE A 132 10.36 -5.03 13.04
CA ILE A 132 9.49 -5.26 11.88
C ILE A 132 8.26 -4.38 11.94
N THR A 133 7.91 -3.77 10.81
CA THR A 133 6.64 -3.09 10.62
C THR A 133 5.89 -3.65 9.41
N VAL A 134 4.56 -3.52 9.43
CA VAL A 134 3.69 -3.89 8.29
C VAL A 134 2.98 -2.63 7.82
N ARG A 135 3.15 -2.29 6.54
CA ARG A 135 2.68 -1.04 5.93
C ARG A 135 1.98 -1.31 4.59
N GLY A 136 1.37 -0.28 4.03
CA GLY A 136 0.71 -0.31 2.72
C GLY A 136 1.38 0.63 1.73
N GLN A 137 2.68 0.47 1.50
CA GLN A 137 3.44 1.36 0.61
C GLN A 137 2.90 1.29 -0.82
N ARG A 138 2.98 2.42 -1.54
CA ARG A 138 2.46 2.51 -2.92
C ARG A 138 3.39 1.85 -3.93
N THR A 139 4.70 2.04 -3.78
CA THR A 139 5.69 1.73 -4.83
C THR A 139 6.70 0.64 -4.47
N ARG A 140 6.67 0.14 -3.22
CA ARG A 140 7.67 -0.81 -2.73
C ARG A 140 7.02 -2.01 -2.07
N TRP A 141 7.63 -3.18 -2.25
CA TRP A 141 7.21 -4.44 -1.65
C TRP A 141 7.68 -4.59 -0.20
N ALA A 142 8.88 -4.10 0.08
CA ALA A 142 9.42 -3.97 1.42
C ALA A 142 10.57 -2.94 1.41
N SER A 143 11.17 -2.70 2.57
CA SER A 143 12.38 -1.90 2.71
C SER A 143 13.08 -2.19 4.03
N CYS A 144 14.41 -2.16 4.06
CA CYS A 144 15.23 -2.17 5.26
C CYS A 144 15.89 -0.81 5.48
N SER A 145 15.96 -0.35 6.74
CA SER A 145 16.73 0.84 7.13
C SER A 145 18.10 0.47 7.66
N ALA A 146 19.03 1.44 7.71
CA ALA A 146 20.35 1.25 8.31
C ALA A 146 20.31 0.85 9.82
N ARG A 147 19.19 1.14 10.50
CA ARG A 147 18.92 0.70 11.88
C ARG A 147 18.36 -0.73 11.95
N GLY A 148 18.41 -1.49 10.86
CA GLY A 148 17.89 -2.85 10.76
C GLY A 148 16.37 -2.95 10.91
N THR A 149 15.61 -1.88 10.64
CA THR A 149 14.14 -1.95 10.65
C THR A 149 13.64 -2.38 9.28
N ILE A 150 12.93 -3.51 9.23
CA ILE A 150 12.31 -4.03 8.00
C ILE A 150 10.83 -3.63 7.98
N SER A 151 10.40 -2.95 6.93
CA SER A 151 9.00 -2.63 6.64
C SER A 151 8.49 -3.55 5.54
N ILE A 152 7.51 -4.40 5.84
CA ILE A 152 6.89 -5.34 4.91
C ILE A 152 5.58 -4.73 4.38
N ASN A 153 5.34 -4.80 3.07
CA ASN A 153 4.06 -4.39 2.50
C ASN A 153 3.02 -5.51 2.61
N TYR A 154 1.84 -5.24 3.19
CA TYR A 154 0.77 -6.25 3.24
C TYR A 154 0.28 -6.71 1.86
N LYS A 155 0.55 -5.93 0.80
CA LYS A 155 0.25 -6.30 -0.59
C LYS A 155 1.00 -7.56 -1.04
N LEU A 156 2.08 -7.95 -0.35
CA LEU A 156 2.77 -9.22 -0.60
C LEU A 156 1.85 -10.44 -0.41
N LEU A 157 0.76 -10.34 0.35
CA LEU A 157 -0.21 -11.44 0.46
C LEU A 157 -0.83 -11.85 -0.88
N PHE A 158 -0.87 -10.94 -1.86
CA PHE A 158 -1.43 -11.20 -3.20
C PHE A 158 -0.41 -11.81 -4.17
N VAL A 159 0.86 -11.86 -3.80
CA VAL A 159 1.96 -12.28 -4.65
C VAL A 159 2.23 -13.78 -4.46
N PRO A 160 2.61 -14.54 -5.51
CA PRO A 160 3.02 -15.94 -5.36
C PRO A 160 4.10 -16.12 -4.30
N ARG A 161 3.99 -17.19 -3.50
CA ARG A 161 4.85 -17.46 -2.35
C ARG A 161 6.36 -17.40 -2.65
N PRO A 162 6.90 -17.94 -3.77
CA PRO A 162 8.33 -17.85 -4.08
C PRO A 162 8.82 -16.40 -4.24
N LEU A 163 8.01 -15.55 -4.84
CA LEU A 163 8.34 -14.12 -5.01
C LEU A 163 8.29 -13.38 -3.67
N VAL A 164 7.38 -13.75 -2.77
CA VAL A 164 7.36 -13.21 -1.40
C VAL A 164 8.62 -13.61 -0.64
N ARG A 165 9.04 -14.88 -0.73
CA ARG A 165 10.29 -15.37 -0.12
C ARG A 165 11.48 -14.54 -0.62
N TYR A 166 11.62 -14.38 -1.93
CA TYR A 166 12.68 -13.55 -2.52
C TYR A 166 12.69 -12.12 -1.95
N VAL A 167 11.53 -11.45 -1.86
CA VAL A 167 11.48 -10.08 -1.31
C VAL A 167 11.95 -10.06 0.14
N LEU A 168 11.52 -11.01 0.95
CA LEU A 168 11.92 -11.05 2.36
C LEU A 168 13.43 -11.33 2.53
N ILE A 169 14.01 -12.23 1.73
CA ILE A 169 15.46 -12.47 1.75
C ILE A 169 16.25 -11.27 1.22
N HIS A 170 15.73 -10.57 0.21
CA HIS A 170 16.32 -9.32 -0.28
C HIS A 170 16.47 -8.29 0.84
N GLU A 171 15.41 -8.08 1.63
CA GLU A 171 15.47 -7.16 2.77
C GLU A 171 16.39 -7.66 3.89
N LEU A 172 16.48 -8.98 4.11
CA LEU A 172 17.43 -9.54 5.07
C LEU A 172 18.88 -9.32 4.61
N CYS A 173 19.18 -9.39 3.32
CA CYS A 173 20.51 -9.07 2.81
C CYS A 173 20.89 -7.61 3.06
N HIS A 174 19.91 -6.71 3.06
CA HIS A 174 20.14 -5.31 3.40
C HIS A 174 20.61 -5.09 4.84
N THR A 175 20.44 -6.04 5.76
CA THR A 175 20.99 -5.92 7.13
C THR A 175 22.51 -6.03 7.17
N ARG A 176 23.14 -6.52 6.09
CA ARG A 176 24.59 -6.57 5.90
C ARG A 176 25.09 -5.52 4.92
N TYR A 177 24.36 -5.31 3.82
CA TYR A 177 24.78 -4.41 2.75
C TYR A 177 23.62 -3.50 2.34
N MET A 178 23.67 -2.24 2.75
CA MET A 178 22.58 -1.27 2.53
C MET A 178 22.42 -0.80 1.07
N ASN A 179 23.39 -1.12 0.20
CA ASN A 179 23.37 -0.81 -1.22
C ASN A 179 23.39 -2.10 -2.06
N HIS A 180 22.98 -2.01 -3.32
CA HIS A 180 23.02 -3.13 -4.27
C HIS A 180 24.42 -3.31 -4.90
N SER A 181 25.46 -3.28 -4.07
CA SER A 181 26.86 -3.52 -4.48
C SER A 181 27.11 -4.97 -4.90
N PRO A 182 28.26 -5.30 -5.53
CA PRO A 182 28.62 -6.69 -5.83
C PRO A 182 28.58 -7.60 -4.60
N ARG A 183 28.96 -7.09 -3.42
CA ARG A 183 28.87 -7.83 -2.14
C ARG A 183 27.42 -8.17 -1.77
N PHE A 184 26.48 -7.24 -1.98
CA PHE A 184 25.06 -7.52 -1.78
C PHE A 184 24.57 -8.63 -2.71
N TRP A 185 24.89 -8.56 -4.01
CA TRP A 185 24.44 -9.57 -4.97
C TRP A 185 25.08 -10.93 -4.72
N GLY A 186 26.35 -10.96 -4.30
CA GLY A 186 27.01 -12.19 -3.86
C GLY A 186 26.29 -12.84 -2.68
N LEU A 187 25.97 -12.06 -1.65
CA LEU A 187 25.20 -12.56 -0.50
C LEU A 187 23.79 -13.02 -0.91
N LEU A 188 23.08 -12.27 -1.74
CA LEU A 188 21.74 -12.66 -2.18
C LEU A 188 21.76 -13.97 -2.97
N LYS A 189 22.74 -14.14 -3.87
CA LYS A 189 22.92 -15.37 -4.64
C LYS A 189 23.22 -16.57 -3.74
N GLU A 190 24.04 -16.38 -2.70
CA GLU A 190 24.34 -17.40 -1.70
C GLU A 190 23.08 -17.79 -0.90
N LYS A 191 22.29 -16.81 -0.45
CA LYS A 191 21.12 -17.07 0.41
C LYS A 191 19.89 -17.55 -0.35
N GLU A 192 19.73 -17.15 -1.61
CA GLU A 192 18.61 -17.56 -2.47
C GLU A 192 19.12 -17.85 -3.90
N PRO A 193 19.57 -19.08 -4.18
CA PRO A 193 19.94 -19.51 -5.52
C PRO A 193 18.79 -19.31 -6.53
N GLY A 194 19.11 -18.89 -7.76
CA GLY A 194 18.11 -18.58 -8.79
C GLY A 194 17.39 -17.23 -8.62
N TYR A 195 17.96 -16.32 -7.82
CA TYR A 195 17.36 -15.01 -7.52
C TYR A 195 17.07 -14.17 -8.77
N GLU A 196 17.78 -14.37 -9.88
CA GLU A 196 17.64 -13.58 -11.11
C GLU A 196 16.24 -13.74 -11.73
N GLU A 197 15.71 -14.96 -11.74
CA GLU A 197 14.35 -15.23 -12.22
C GLU A 197 13.30 -14.64 -11.27
N LEU A 198 13.48 -14.85 -9.97
CA LEU A 198 12.61 -14.29 -8.93
C LEU A 198 12.58 -12.75 -8.98
N ARG A 199 13.73 -12.11 -9.22
CA ARG A 199 13.84 -10.66 -9.39
C ARG A 199 13.03 -10.14 -10.57
N ARG A 200 13.07 -10.84 -11.71
CA ARG A 200 12.22 -10.51 -12.88
C ARG A 200 10.74 -10.66 -12.52
N GLY A 201 10.38 -11.76 -11.86
CA GLY A 201 9.00 -12.03 -11.42
C GLY A 201 8.43 -10.95 -10.49
N VAL A 202 9.21 -10.47 -9.53
CA VAL A 202 8.77 -9.43 -8.58
C VAL A 202 8.45 -8.09 -9.24
N ARG A 203 9.15 -7.72 -10.32
CA ARG A 203 8.83 -6.49 -11.09
C ARG A 203 7.44 -6.57 -11.70
N ALA A 204 7.10 -7.74 -12.26
CA ALA A 204 5.78 -7.98 -12.84
C ALA A 204 4.69 -8.25 -11.79
N ALA A 205 5.04 -8.54 -10.54
CA ALA A 205 4.12 -9.00 -9.52
C ALA A 205 3.03 -7.99 -9.12
N TRP A 206 3.20 -6.69 -9.45
CA TRP A 206 2.19 -5.67 -9.16
C TRP A 206 0.86 -5.97 -9.86
N ARG A 207 0.89 -6.71 -10.98
CA ARG A 207 -0.32 -7.21 -11.67
C ARG A 207 -1.21 -8.09 -10.78
N HIS A 208 -0.66 -8.69 -9.72
CA HIS A 208 -1.42 -9.51 -8.78
C HIS A 208 -2.14 -8.68 -7.71
N VAL A 209 -1.78 -7.40 -7.53
CA VAL A 209 -2.43 -6.53 -6.54
C VAL A 209 -3.77 -6.06 -7.09
N PRO A 210 -4.89 -6.33 -6.39
CA PRO A 210 -6.22 -5.93 -6.85
C PRO A 210 -6.35 -4.41 -7.00
N ARG A 211 -7.08 -3.97 -8.03
CA ARG A 211 -7.28 -2.53 -8.34
C ARG A 211 -7.87 -1.73 -7.18
N TRP A 212 -8.77 -2.31 -6.38
CA TRP A 212 -9.36 -1.66 -5.20
C TRP A 212 -8.34 -1.27 -4.10
N LEU A 213 -7.10 -1.77 -4.21
CA LEU A 213 -6.00 -1.55 -3.27
C LEU A 213 -4.87 -0.66 -3.84
N GLN A 214 -5.02 -0.11 -5.04
CA GLN A 214 -3.96 0.59 -5.77
C GLN A 214 -3.83 2.10 -5.47
N ASP A 215 -4.59 2.63 -4.52
CA ASP A 215 -4.47 4.03 -4.04
C ASP A 215 -3.06 4.36 -3.49
#